data_AF-A0A0P8WPZ2-F1
#
_entry.id   AF-A0A0P8WPZ2-F1
#
_cell.length_a   1.000
_cell.length_b   1.000
_cell.length_c   1.000
_cell.angle_alpha   90.00
_cell.angle_beta   90.00
_cell.angle_gamma   90.00
#
_symmetry.space_group_name_H-M   'P 1'
#
loop_
_entity.id
_entity.type
_entity.pdbx_description
1 polymer ?
#
loop_
_entity_poly.entity_id
_entity_poly.type
_entity_poly.pdbx_seq_one_letter_code
_entity_poly.pdbx_strand_id
1 'polypeptide(L)' 'MIGNNMYVSITTKDEAFIQKAWDILKQDGEVYMEPTSSFFTTLHGSLRDKFGINWMFTVLK' A
#
# COMPACT_ATOMS: atom_id res chain seq x y z
N MET A 1 24.55 6.01 8.63
CA MET A 1 23.41 6.03 7.68
C MET A 1 22.32 5.19 8.31
N ILE A 2 21.17 5.77 8.62
CA ILE A 2 20.06 5.02 9.24
C ILE A 2 19.15 4.57 8.09
N GLY A 3 18.93 3.26 7.96
CA GLY A 3 18.14 2.67 6.87
C GLY A 3 16.65 2.74 7.18
N ASN A 4 15.98 3.75 6.64
CA ASN A 4 14.54 4.03 6.85
C ASN A 4 13.72 3.96 5.56
N ASN A 5 14.28 3.40 4.48
CA ASN A 5 13.66 3.32 3.15
C ASN A 5 13.27 1.89 2.74
N MET A 6 12.86 1.06 3.71
CA MET A 6 12.35 -0.29 3.46
C MET A 6 10.82 -0.29 3.36
N TYR A 7 10.28 -1.10 2.46
CA TYR A 7 8.85 -1.28 2.25
C TYR A 7 8.47 -2.75 2.36
N VAL A 8 7.31 -3.02 2.95
CA VAL A 8 6.62 -4.29 2.79
C VAL A 8 5.72 -4.19 1.56
N SER A 9 6.07 -4.92 0.50
CA SER A 9 5.31 -4.92 -0.75
C SER A 9 4.40 -6.14 -0.84
N ILE A 10 3.12 -5.91 -1.10
CA ILE A 10 2.13 -6.97 -1.34
C ILE A 10 1.63 -6.84 -2.77
N THR A 11 1.84 -7.90 -3.55
CA THR A 11 1.32 -8.03 -4.91
C THR A 11 0.35 -9.20 -4.97
N THR A 12 -0.89 -8.95 -5.38
CA THR A 12 -1.97 -9.95 -5.43
C THR A 12 -2.97 -9.63 -6.54
N LYS A 13 -3.91 -10.54 -6.80
CA LYS A 13 -5.11 -10.27 -7.60
C LYS A 13 -6.36 -10.05 -6.73
N ASP A 14 -6.25 -10.23 -5.41
CA ASP A 14 -7.35 -10.06 -4.46
C ASP A 14 -7.50 -8.58 -4.07
N GLU A 15 -8.31 -7.86 -4.84
CA GLU A 15 -8.61 -6.45 -4.62
C GLU A 15 -9.30 -6.20 -3.27
N ALA A 16 -10.23 -7.07 -2.87
CA ALA A 16 -10.99 -6.90 -1.64
C ALA A 16 -10.09 -7.02 -0.40
N PHE A 17 -9.12 -7.94 -0.42
CA PHE A 17 -8.10 -8.03 0.60
C PHE A 17 -7.28 -6.74 0.72
N ILE A 18 -6.84 -6.18 -0.41
CA ILE A 18 -6.06 -4.94 -0.42
C ILE A 18 -6.87 -3.73 0.03
N GLN A 19 -8.13 -3.59 -0.41
CA GLN A 19 -8.99 -2.50 0.01
C GLN A 19 -9.22 -2.53 1.52
N LYS A 20 -9.49 -3.70 2.08
CA LYS A 20 -9.65 -3.87 3.53
C LYS A 20 -8.36 -3.55 4.30
N ALA A 21 -7.21 -4.03 3.82
CA ALA A 21 -5.92 -3.73 4.45
C ALA A 21 -5.61 -2.23 4.41
N TRP A 22 -5.84 -1.59 3.25
CA TRP A 22 -5.67 -0.15 3.06
C TRP A 22 -6.50 0.67 4.05
N ASP A 23 -7.80 0.38 4.18
CA ASP A 23 -8.70 1.12 5.05
C ASP A 23 -8.37 1.00 6.54
N ILE A 24 -7.70 -0.09 6.94
CA ILE A 24 -7.21 -0.27 8.31
C ILE A 24 -5.88 0.45 8.50
N LEU A 25 -4.91 0.25 7.59
CA LEU A 25 -3.54 0.73 7.77
C LEU A 25 -3.40 2.24 7.54
N LYS A 26 -4.32 2.87 6.79
CA LYS A 26 -4.36 4.32 6.63
C LYS A 26 -4.83 5.06 7.88
N GLN A 27 -5.49 4.38 8.82
CA GLN A 27 -5.97 5.00 10.06
C GLN A 27 -4.79 5.44 10.92
N ASP A 28 -4.72 6.74 11.22
CA ASP A 28 -3.59 7.39 11.88
C ASP A 28 -2.25 7.18 11.16
N GLY A 29 -2.31 6.83 9.87
CA GLY A 29 -1.17 6.67 8.98
C GLY A 29 -0.94 7.89 8.08
N GLU A 30 0.10 7.81 7.26
CA GLU A 30 0.45 8.81 6.27
C GLU A 30 0.37 8.18 4.88
N VAL A 31 -0.56 8.64 4.04
CA VAL A 31 -0.64 8.16 2.66
C VAL A 31 0.43 8.87 1.83
N TYR A 32 1.31 8.09 1.19
CA TYR A 32 2.33 8.60 0.28
C TYR A 32 1.85 8.65 -1.16
N MET A 33 1.06 7.65 -1.54
CA MET A 33 0.47 7.53 -2.86
C MET A 33 -0.91 6.90 -2.74
N GLU A 34 -1.94 7.69 -3.00
CA GLU A 34 -3.31 7.17 -3.05
C GLU A 34 -3.44 6.06 -4.10
N PRO A 35 -4.29 5.04 -3.87
CA PRO A 35 -4.38 3.91 -4.77
C PRO A 35 -4.97 4.34 -6.12
N THR A 36 -4.23 4.07 -7.20
CA THR A 36 -4.64 4.41 -8.56
C THR A 36 -4.57 3.18 -9.48
N SER A 37 -5.44 3.15 -10.50
CA SER A 37 -5.42 2.12 -11.54
C SER A 37 -4.47 2.47 -12.68
N SER A 38 -3.86 1.47 -13.31
CA SER A 38 -2.99 1.66 -14.48
C SER A 38 -3.37 0.70 -15.64
N PHE A 39 -2.53 0.63 -16.67
CA PHE A 39 -2.69 -0.34 -17.75
C PHE A 39 -2.64 -1.79 -17.23
N PHE A 40 -1.73 -2.09 -16.31
CA PHE A 40 -1.42 -3.45 -15.82
C PHE A 40 -1.88 -3.72 -14.39
N THR A 41 -2.32 -2.70 -13.66
CA THR A 41 -2.83 -2.83 -12.27
C THR A 41 -4.25 -2.32 -12.13
N THR A 42 -5.02 -2.98 -11.29
CA THR A 42 -6.30 -2.47 -10.80
C THR A 42 -6.05 -1.39 -9.73
N LEU A 43 -5.05 -1.60 -8.87
CA LEU A 43 -4.72 -0.70 -7.77
C LEU A 43 -3.21 -0.70 -7.54
N HIS A 44 -2.60 0.48 -7.47
CA HIS A 44 -1.23 0.67 -7.01
C HIS A 44 -1.14 1.89 -6.10
N GLY A 45 -0.59 1.72 -4.90
CA GLY A 45 -0.49 2.79 -3.90
C GLY A 45 0.43 2.44 -2.74
N SER A 46 0.76 3.43 -1.91
CA SER A 46 1.62 3.27 -0.75
C SER A 46 1.25 4.21 0.39
N LEU A 47 1.47 3.73 1.62
CA LEU A 47 1.25 4.49 2.86
C LEU A 47 2.28 4.06 3.91
N ARG A 48 2.41 4.85 4.98
CA ARG A 48 3.03 4.43 6.23
C ARG A 48 1.95 4.30 7.29
N ASP A 49 1.93 3.17 7.98
CA ASP A 49 0.98 2.98 9.08
C ASP A 49 1.38 3.76 10.34
N LYS A 50 0.50 3.75 11.35
CA LYS A 50 0.72 4.42 12.65
C LYS A 50 1.92 3.88 13.44
N PHE A 51 2.46 2.71 13.09
CA PHE A 51 3.64 2.11 13.71
C PHE A 51 4.93 2.47 12.98
N GLY A 52 4.84 3.22 11.88
CA GLY A 52 5.98 3.67 11.08
C GLY A 52 6.40 2.69 9.99
N ILE A 53 5.61 1.65 9.69
CA ILE A 53 5.93 0.67 8.64
C ILE A 53 5.45 1.20 7.29
N ASN A 54 6.34 1.21 6.29
CA ASN A 54 5.98 1.60 4.93
C ASN A 54 5.40 0.39 4.17
N TRP A 55 4.23 0.56 3.59
CA TRP A 55 3.49 -0.43 2.83
C TRP A 55 3.38 -0.02 1.37
N MET A 56 3.50 -0.99 0.47
CA MET A 56 3.24 -0.82 -0.95
C MET A 56 2.29 -1.92 -1.42
N PHE A 57 1.19 -1.53 -2.06
CA PHE A 57 0.17 -2.45 -2.55
C PHE A 57 0.09 -2.41 -4.06
N THR A 58 0.01 -3.60 -4.66
CA THR A 58 -0.21 -3.77 -6.10
C THR A 58 -1.25 -4.84 -6.33
N VAL A 59 -2.41 -4.47 -6.87
CA VAL A 59 -3.41 -5.40 -7.39
C VAL A 59 -3.21 -5.53 -8.89
N LEU A 60 -2.85 -6.72 -9.35
CA LEU A 60 -2.70 -7.03 -10.76
C LEU A 60 -4.06 -7.21 -11.43
N LYS A 61 -4.15 -6.84 -12.70
CA LYS A 61 -5.31 -7.23 -13.54
C LYS A 61 -5.33 -8.73 -13.84
#